data_AF-A0A510X489-F1
#
_entry.id   AF-A0A510X489-F1
#
_cell.length_a   1.000
_cell.length_b   1.000
_cell.length_c   1.000
_cell.angle_alpha   90.00
_cell.angle_beta   90.00
_cell.angle_gamma   90.00
#
_symmetry.space_group_name_H-M   'P 1'
#
loop_
_entity.id
_entity.type
_entity.pdbx_description
1 polymer ?
#
loop_
_entity_poly.entity_id
_entity_poly.type
_entity_poly.pdbx_seq_one_letter_code
_entity_poly.pdbx_strand_id
1 'polypeptide(L)'
;MKPMGESESLTQAIRIDVEPSFQAEESSPAEQRYVFSYTITVHNHSRHSVQLLARHWKITQGSGQVQEVRGKGVVGKQPLIGPGQTFRYTSRAVLDGPVGVMEGAYTCIETATQTHFEVPIAPFRLAGPNQVH
;
A
#
# COMPACT_ATOMS: atom_id res chain seq x y z
N MET A 1 -30.17 -12.24 4.00
CA MET A 1 -28.92 -12.52 3.27
C MET A 1 -28.28 -11.18 2.92
N LYS A 2 -27.12 -10.83 3.50
CA LYS A 2 -26.31 -9.72 2.98
C LYS A 2 -25.80 -10.12 1.60
N PRO A 3 -25.86 -9.28 0.56
CA PRO A 3 -25.35 -9.64 -0.75
C PRO A 3 -23.83 -9.80 -0.66
N MET A 4 -23.33 -11.01 -0.91
CA MET A 4 -21.90 -11.33 -0.92
C MET A 4 -21.17 -10.71 -2.13
N GLY A 5 -21.88 -10.07 -3.08
CA GLY A 5 -21.30 -9.65 -4.37
C GLY A 5 -20.87 -8.18 -4.50
N GLU A 6 -21.39 -7.26 -3.69
CA GLU A 6 -21.12 -5.83 -3.89
C GLU A 6 -19.71 -5.43 -3.43
N SER A 7 -19.29 -5.86 -2.24
CA SER A 7 -17.94 -5.57 -1.72
C SER A 7 -16.83 -6.21 -2.57
N GLU A 8 -17.01 -7.44 -3.06
CA GLU A 8 -16.03 -8.08 -3.95
C GLU A 8 -15.87 -7.31 -5.27
N SER A 9 -16.99 -6.83 -5.85
CA SER A 9 -16.94 -6.00 -7.07
C SER A 9 -16.24 -4.66 -6.85
N LEU A 10 -16.42 -4.04 -5.68
CA LEU A 10 -15.75 -2.79 -5.31
C LEU A 10 -14.26 -2.99 -5.11
N THR A 11 -13.86 -4.06 -4.43
CA THR A 11 -12.45 -4.43 -4.27
C THR A 11 -11.77 -4.63 -5.62
N GLN A 12 -12.42 -5.32 -6.57
CA GLN A 12 -11.89 -5.53 -7.93
C GLN A 12 -11.82 -4.24 -8.77
N ALA A 13 -12.67 -3.25 -8.46
CA ALA A 13 -12.69 -1.97 -9.15
C ALA A 13 -11.59 -1.00 -8.70
N ILE A 14 -10.93 -1.25 -7.56
CA ILE A 14 -9.81 -0.44 -7.09
C ILE A 14 -8.49 -1.13 -7.40
N ARG A 15 -7.72 -0.55 -8.31
CA ARG A 15 -6.37 -1.04 -8.64
C ARG A 15 -5.32 -0.30 -7.84
N ILE A 16 -4.36 -1.04 -7.29
CA ILE A 16 -3.20 -0.49 -6.58
C ILE A 16 -1.95 -0.84 -7.37
N ASP A 17 -1.23 0.19 -7.83
CA ASP A 17 0.10 0.04 -8.40
C ASP A 17 1.15 0.48 -7.38
N VAL A 18 2.26 -0.25 -7.31
CA VAL A 18 3.37 0.03 -6.38
C VAL A 18 4.69 0.06 -7.12
N GLU A 19 5.44 1.14 -6.93
CA GLU A 19 6.75 1.38 -7.50
C GLU A 19 7.78 1.55 -6.36
N PRO A 20 8.43 0.46 -5.90
CA PRO A 20 9.49 0.54 -4.89
C PRO A 20 10.81 1.02 -5.50
N SER A 21 11.60 1.76 -4.72
CA SER A 21 12.91 2.28 -5.13
C SER A 21 13.89 2.34 -3.95
N PHE A 22 15.06 1.73 -4.11
CA PHE A 22 16.13 1.78 -3.12
C PHE A 22 16.79 3.17 -3.06
N GLN A 23 16.96 3.71 -1.86
CA GLN A 23 17.57 5.03 -1.62
C GLN A 23 19.00 4.85 -1.12
N ALA A 24 19.96 4.77 -2.04
CA ALA A 24 21.36 4.49 -1.71
C ALA A 24 21.98 5.56 -0.80
N GLU A 25 21.73 6.84 -1.09
CA GLU A 25 22.25 7.98 -0.31
C GLU A 25 21.69 8.04 1.11
N GLU A 26 20.49 7.51 1.32
CA GLU A 26 19.86 7.42 2.64
C GLU A 26 20.18 6.09 3.32
N SER A 27 20.93 5.16 2.73
CA SER A 27 21.19 3.83 3.29
C SER A 27 22.59 3.68 3.84
N SER A 28 22.75 2.88 4.89
CA SER A 28 24.04 2.51 5.47
C SER A 28 24.07 1.00 5.75
N PRO A 29 24.64 0.19 4.85
CA PRO A 29 24.79 -1.25 5.07
C PRO A 29 25.59 -1.59 6.33
N ALA A 30 26.57 -0.76 6.70
CA ALA A 30 27.37 -0.92 7.91
C ALA A 30 26.54 -0.80 9.20
N GLU A 31 25.43 -0.06 9.14
CA GLU A 31 24.48 0.13 10.25
C GLU A 31 23.22 -0.75 10.11
N GLN A 32 23.21 -1.70 9.16
CA GLN A 32 22.04 -2.50 8.82
C GLN A 32 20.80 -1.65 8.52
N ARG A 33 21.00 -0.49 7.89
CA ARG A 33 19.93 0.48 7.63
C ARG A 33 19.72 0.63 6.13
N TYR A 34 18.66 0.01 5.61
CA TYR A 34 18.33 0.03 4.18
C TYR A 34 17.05 0.83 3.95
N VAL A 35 17.16 1.97 3.30
CA VAL A 35 16.02 2.87 3.07
C VAL A 35 15.46 2.65 1.68
N PHE A 36 14.14 2.48 1.64
CA PHE A 36 13.37 2.37 0.41
C PHE A 36 12.32 3.48 0.39
N SER A 37 12.12 4.07 -0.78
CA SER A 37 10.88 4.77 -1.09
C SER A 37 9.94 3.82 -1.82
N TYR A 38 8.65 4.05 -1.70
CA TYR A 38 7.66 3.38 -2.52
C TYR A 38 6.60 4.40 -2.93
N THR A 39 6.31 4.45 -4.23
CA THR A 39 5.22 5.26 -4.76
C THR A 39 4.02 4.37 -5.02
N ILE A 40 2.87 4.73 -4.46
CA ILE A 40 1.62 4.01 -4.65
C ILE A 40 0.68 4.87 -5.49
N THR A 41 0.06 4.26 -6.50
CA THR A 41 -1.04 4.84 -7.26
C THR A 41 -2.31 4.03 -6.99
N VAL A 42 -3.32 4.69 -6.43
CA VAL A 42 -4.66 4.13 -6.21
C VAL A 42 -5.54 4.58 -7.36
N HIS A 43 -6.03 3.65 -8.17
CA HIS A 43 -6.93 3.91 -9.29
C HIS A 43 -8.35 3.52 -8.91
N ASN A 44 -9.30 4.44 -9.07
CA ASN A 44 -10.71 4.15 -8.89
C ASN A 44 -11.38 3.87 -10.24
N HIS A 45 -11.64 2.60 -10.56
CA HIS A 45 -12.39 2.19 -11.75
C HIS A 45 -13.87 1.92 -11.45
N SER A 46 -14.34 2.19 -10.23
CA SER A 46 -15.76 2.08 -9.89
C SER A 46 -16.56 3.26 -10.45
N ARG A 47 -17.89 3.17 -10.34
CA ARG A 47 -18.83 4.20 -10.81
C ARG A 47 -19.02 5.34 -9.80
N HIS A 48 -18.53 5.19 -8.58
CA HIS A 48 -18.75 6.11 -7.48
C HIS A 48 -17.44 6.55 -6.85
N SER A 49 -17.48 7.65 -6.10
CA SER A 49 -16.29 8.10 -5.37
C SER A 49 -15.98 7.15 -4.22
N VAL A 50 -14.69 6.91 -4.00
CA VAL A 50 -14.17 6.08 -2.92
C VAL A 50 -13.27 6.92 -2.04
N GLN A 51 -13.47 6.84 -0.73
CA GLN A 51 -12.59 7.48 0.24
C GLN A 51 -11.72 6.44 0.94
N LEU A 52 -10.40 6.66 0.92
CA LEU A 52 -9.44 5.85 1.67
C LEU A 52 -9.40 6.33 3.12
N LEU A 53 -9.79 5.45 4.04
CA LEU A 53 -9.95 5.80 5.46
C LEU A 53 -8.75 5.38 6.30
N ALA A 54 -8.19 4.21 6.06
CA ALA A 54 -7.11 3.65 6.86
C ALA A 54 -6.23 2.72 6.04
N ARG A 55 -5.05 2.40 6.59
CA ARG A 55 -4.10 1.45 6.04
C ARG A 55 -3.66 0.45 7.10
N HIS A 56 -3.41 -0.77 6.67
CA HIS A 56 -2.68 -1.79 7.41
C HIS A 56 -1.54 -2.29 6.52
N TRP A 57 -0.34 -2.33 7.08
CA TRP A 57 0.84 -2.90 6.46
C TRP A 57 1.38 -4.03 7.32
N LYS A 58 1.86 -5.08 6.66
CA LYS A 58 2.72 -6.11 7.19
C LYS A 58 4.04 -6.04 6.43
N ILE A 59 5.12 -5.83 7.17
CA ILE A 59 6.47 -5.59 6.65
C ILE A 59 7.34 -6.73 7.15
N THR A 60 7.73 -7.62 6.24
CA THR A 60 8.71 -8.68 6.52
C THR A 60 10.09 -8.13 6.25
N GLN A 61 10.88 -8.01 7.30
CA GLN A 61 12.25 -7.54 7.33
C GLN A 61 13.20 -8.54 6.65
N GLY A 62 14.45 -8.12 6.39
CA GLY A 62 15.45 -9.02 5.80
C GLY A 62 15.87 -10.14 6.74
N SER A 63 15.78 -9.89 8.06
CA SER A 63 15.95 -10.90 9.11
C SER A 63 14.81 -11.92 9.22
N GLY A 64 13.69 -11.71 8.51
CA GLY A 64 12.45 -12.48 8.67
C GLY A 64 11.54 -11.98 9.79
N GLN A 65 11.96 -10.98 10.58
CA GLN A 65 11.08 -10.32 11.54
C GLN A 65 9.90 -9.65 10.83
N VAL A 66 8.71 -9.72 11.43
CA VAL A 66 7.50 -9.11 10.87
C VAL A 66 7.06 -7.93 11.73
N GLN A 67 6.89 -6.78 11.10
CA GLN A 67 6.34 -5.59 11.70
C GLN A 67 4.96 -5.28 11.11
N GLU A 68 3.99 -4.96 11.96
CA GLU A 68 2.69 -4.47 11.51
C GLU A 68 2.53 -2.97 11.80
N VAL A 69 2.01 -2.25 10.82
CA VAL A 69 1.72 -0.81 10.94
C VAL A 69 0.26 -0.58 10.57
N ARG A 70 -0.52 -0.02 11.50
CA ARG A 70 -1.89 0.41 11.26
C ARG A 70 -2.01 1.92 11.45
N GLY A 71 -2.82 2.58 10.64
CA GLY A 71 -3.04 4.01 10.80
C GLY A 71 -4.17 4.57 9.96
N LYS A 72 -4.69 5.72 10.38
CA LYS A 72 -5.66 6.49 9.60
C LYS A 72 -4.99 7.08 8.35
N GLY A 73 -5.71 7.01 7.24
CA GLY A 73 -5.32 7.56 5.95
C GLY A 73 -3.98 7.07 5.43
N VAL A 74 -3.42 7.83 4.51
CA VAL A 74 -2.09 7.68 3.92
C VAL A 74 -1.43 9.06 3.89
N VAL A 75 -0.15 9.15 4.27
CA VAL A 75 0.62 10.41 4.31
C VAL A 75 -0.13 11.59 4.98
N GLY A 76 -0.88 11.29 6.05
CA GLY A 76 -1.67 12.28 6.80
C GLY A 76 -2.99 12.70 6.14
N LYS A 77 -3.42 12.03 5.07
CA LYS A 77 -4.64 12.36 4.29
C LYS A 77 -5.58 11.16 4.19
N GLN A 78 -6.88 11.43 4.07
CA GLN A 78 -7.91 10.46 3.70
C GLN A 78 -8.49 10.85 2.34
N PRO A 79 -7.80 10.54 1.23
CA PRO A 79 -8.15 11.03 -0.08
C PRO A 79 -9.53 10.53 -0.53
N LEU A 80 -10.31 11.44 -1.09
CA LEU A 80 -11.51 11.11 -1.87
C LEU A 80 -11.10 10.99 -3.34
N ILE A 81 -11.36 9.83 -3.93
CA ILE A 81 -10.96 9.49 -5.29
C ILE A 81 -12.21 9.31 -6.12
N GLY A 82 -12.46 10.22 -7.07
CA GLY A 82 -13.64 10.15 -7.94
C GLY A 82 -13.57 9.00 -8.97
N PRO A 83 -14.68 8.70 -9.65
CA PRO A 83 -14.71 7.71 -10.73
C PRO A 83 -13.69 8.02 -11.83
N GLY A 84 -12.88 7.05 -12.21
CA GLY A 84 -11.83 7.19 -13.22
C GLY A 84 -10.60 7.99 -12.76
N GLN A 85 -10.59 8.51 -11.53
CA GLN A 85 -9.48 9.30 -10.99
C GLN A 85 -8.47 8.43 -10.27
N THR A 86 -7.30 9.02 -10.04
CA THR A 86 -6.19 8.38 -9.34
C THR A 86 -5.68 9.25 -8.20
N PHE A 87 -5.24 8.62 -7.12
CA PHE A 87 -4.46 9.26 -6.06
C PHE A 87 -3.07 8.64 -6.00
N ARG A 88 -2.03 9.47 -6.14
CA ARG A 88 -0.63 9.04 -6.11
C ARG A 88 0.10 9.66 -4.93
N TYR A 89 0.88 8.86 -4.20
CA TYR A 89 1.71 9.34 -3.10
C TYR A 89 2.99 8.51 -2.96
N THR A 90 4.01 9.12 -2.36
CA THR A 90 5.28 8.45 -2.03
C THR A 90 5.47 8.42 -0.53
N SER A 91 5.94 7.29 -0.01
CA SER A 91 6.36 7.15 1.37
C SER A 91 7.67 6.37 1.46
N ARG A 92 8.16 6.12 2.67
CA ARG A 92 9.42 5.44 2.94
C ARG A 92 9.21 4.25 3.88
N ALA A 93 10.08 3.26 3.73
CA ALA A 93 10.27 2.15 4.66
C ALA A 93 11.77 2.00 4.94
N VAL A 94 12.10 1.60 6.16
CA VAL A 94 13.47 1.27 6.56
C VAL A 94 13.48 -0.20 6.92
N LEU A 95 14.39 -0.95 6.31
CA LEU A 95 14.60 -2.37 6.57
C LEU A 95 15.94 -2.62 7.25
N ASP A 96 16.01 -3.72 7.99
CA ASP A 96 17.24 -4.23 8.62
C ASP A 96 18.15 -5.02 7.66
N GLY A 97 17.70 -5.21 6.42
CA GLY A 97 18.41 -5.99 5.40
C GLY A 97 18.17 -5.47 3.99
N PRO A 98 18.98 -5.93 3.01
CA PRO A 98 18.94 -5.46 1.63
C PRO A 98 17.69 -5.92 0.85
N VAL A 99 16.91 -6.83 1.44
CA VAL A 99 15.69 -7.39 0.88
C VAL A 99 14.61 -7.45 1.96
N GLY A 100 13.38 -7.13 1.60
CA GLY A 100 12.20 -7.38 2.42
C GLY A 100 10.93 -7.43 1.56
N VAL A 101 9.81 -7.69 2.21
CA VAL A 101 8.50 -7.78 1.55
C VAL A 101 7.50 -6.92 2.32
N MET A 102 6.72 -6.13 1.58
CA MET A 102 5.59 -5.39 2.12
C MET A 102 4.30 -5.90 1.48
N GLU A 103 3.29 -6.10 2.31
CA GLU A 103 1.92 -6.44 1.91
C GLU A 103 0.93 -5.74 2.84
N GLY A 104 -0.31 -5.57 2.43
CA GLY A 104 -1.26 -4.87 3.28
C GLY A 104 -2.65 -4.74 2.70
N ALA A 105 -3.42 -3.81 3.26
CA ALA A 105 -4.73 -3.44 2.76
C ALA A 105 -5.08 -1.99 3.11
N TYR A 106 -5.91 -1.38 2.26
CA TYR A 106 -6.62 -0.16 2.60
C TYR A 106 -8.04 -0.48 3.05
N THR A 107 -8.49 0.23 4.08
CA THR A 107 -9.92 0.32 4.39
C THR A 107 -10.50 1.51 3.64
N CYS A 108 -11.53 1.26 2.85
CA CYS A 108 -12.19 2.23 2.00
C CYS A 108 -13.68 2.31 2.33
N ILE A 109 -14.31 3.42 1.95
CA ILE A 109 -15.76 3.58 1.91
C ILE A 109 -16.17 4.11 0.54
N GLU A 110 -17.19 3.50 -0.07
CA GLU A 110 -17.85 4.07 -1.25
C GLU A 110 -18.86 5.12 -0.79
N THR A 111 -18.79 6.34 -1.32
CA THR A 111 -19.60 7.44 -0.78
C THR A 111 -21.09 7.33 -1.13
N ALA A 112 -21.44 6.67 -2.23
CA ALA A 112 -22.82 6.55 -2.69
C ALA A 112 -23.65 5.61 -1.81
N THR A 113 -23.10 4.44 -1.48
CA THR A 113 -23.78 3.43 -0.67
C THR A 113 -23.37 3.45 0.81
N GLN A 114 -22.31 4.20 1.16
CA GLN A 114 -21.65 4.16 2.47
C GLN A 114 -21.10 2.76 2.80
N THR A 115 -20.85 1.93 1.78
CA THR A 115 -20.33 0.57 1.95
C THR A 115 -18.84 0.63 2.27
N HIS A 116 -18.47 0.01 3.39
CA HIS A 116 -17.08 -0.23 3.74
C HIS A 116 -16.56 -1.49 3.05
N PHE A 117 -15.32 -1.44 2.57
CA PHE A 117 -14.65 -2.57 1.96
C PHE A 117 -13.13 -2.45 2.13
N GLU A 118 -12.44 -3.57 1.94
CA GLU A 118 -10.98 -3.63 1.97
C GLU A 118 -10.42 -3.79 0.55
N VAL A 119 -9.33 -3.09 0.29
CA VAL A 119 -8.57 -3.20 -0.96
C VAL A 119 -7.20 -3.77 -0.62
N PRO A 120 -6.92 -5.04 -0.98
CA PRO A 120 -5.64 -5.66 -0.69
C PRO A 120 -4.54 -5.01 -1.53
N ILE A 121 -3.36 -4.91 -0.93
CA ILE A 121 -2.12 -4.53 -1.59
C ILE A 121 -1.31 -5.81 -1.67
N ALA A 122 -1.15 -6.32 -2.89
CA ALA A 122 -0.40 -7.54 -3.13
C ALA A 122 1.05 -7.41 -2.60
N PRO A 123 1.66 -8.52 -2.14
CA PRO A 123 3.04 -8.49 -1.70
C PRO A 123 3.96 -7.94 -2.78
N PHE A 124 4.77 -6.95 -2.42
CA PHE A 124 5.82 -6.42 -3.28
C PHE A 124 7.16 -6.43 -2.56
N ARG A 125 8.21 -6.61 -3.36
CA ARG A 125 9.56 -6.74 -2.85
C ARG A 125 10.23 -5.38 -2.77
N LEU A 126 10.90 -5.13 -1.64
CA LEU A 126 11.88 -4.09 -1.48
C LEU A 126 13.25 -4.74 -1.65
N ALA A 127 14.03 -4.33 -2.65
CA ALA A 127 15.32 -4.94 -2.95
C ALA A 127 16.34 -3.90 -3.40
N GLY A 128 17.52 -3.92 -2.79
CA GLY A 128 18.66 -3.15 -3.24
C GLY A 128 19.20 -3.63 -4.59
N PRO A 129 20.11 -2.88 -5.23
CA PRO A 129 20.76 -3.28 -6.48
C PRO A 129 21.44 -4.65 -6.34
N ASN A 130 21.47 -5.40 -7.44
CA ASN A 130 22.06 -6.75 -7.56
C ASN A 130 21.43 -7.85 -6.68
N GLN A 131 20.22 -7.63 -6.15
CA GLN A 131 19.48 -8.63 -5.37
C GLN A 131 18.48 -9.40 -6.24
N VAL A 132 18.90 -9.97 -7.38
CA VAL A 132 18.04 -10.79 -8.25
C VAL A 132 18.39 -12.26 -8.07
N HIS A 133 17.40 -13.10 -7.76
CA HIS A 133 17.44 -14.54 -7.97
C HIS A 133 16.05 -15.02 -8.33
#